data_AF-A0A3B9SUL0-F1
#
_entry.id   AF-A0A3B9SUL0-F1
#
_cell.length_a   1.000
_cell.length_b   1.000
_cell.length_c   1.000
_cell.angle_alpha   90.00
_cell.angle_beta   90.00
_cell.angle_gamma   90.00
#
_symmetry.space_group_name_H-M   'P 1'
#
loop_
_entity.id
_entity.type
_entity.pdbx_description
1 polymer ?
#
loop_
_entity_poly.entity_id
_entity_poly.type
_entity_poly.pdbx_seq_one_letter_code
_entity_poly.pdbx_strand_id
1 'polypeptide(L)'
;MESIEKRVPFVLTELPFQERKIILTSVVTSVKLRMAIVQKKLKQARARLSEFEAKYKCTFEQFEKGFPEKASLEHHEDYVEWGFWYDVSKESKAILDTYCFFLGEGK
;
A
#
# COMPACT_ATOMS: atom_id res chain seq x y z
N MET A 1 -22.03 3.13 -21.70
CA MET A 1 -20.78 3.90 -21.86
C MET A 1 -19.63 2.97 -21.47
N GLU A 2 -18.64 2.78 -22.33
CA GLU A 2 -17.53 1.85 -22.05
C GLU A 2 -16.61 2.37 -20.93
N SER A 3 -16.11 1.47 -20.07
CA SER A 3 -15.23 1.84 -18.95
C SER A 3 -13.95 2.50 -19.46
N ILE A 4 -13.50 3.53 -18.74
CA ILE A 4 -12.26 4.24 -19.05
C ILE A 4 -11.04 3.29 -19.06
N GLU A 5 -11.05 2.27 -18.20
CA GLU A 5 -10.00 1.25 -18.08
C GLU A 5 -9.82 0.44 -19.36
N LYS A 6 -10.92 0.24 -20.12
CA LYS A 6 -10.89 -0.50 -21.40
C LYS A 6 -10.51 0.41 -22.57
N ARG A 7 -10.96 1.65 -22.55
CA ARG A 7 -10.80 2.60 -23.68
C ARG A 7 -9.43 3.28 -23.70
N VAL A 8 -8.90 3.68 -22.54
CA VAL A 8 -7.64 4.46 -22.47
C VAL A 8 -6.45 3.75 -23.11
N PRO A 9 -6.21 2.44 -22.89
CA PRO A 9 -5.10 1.74 -23.54
C PRO A 9 -5.15 1.86 -25.07
N PHE A 10 -6.33 1.71 -25.68
CA PHE A 10 -6.51 1.86 -27.12
C PHE A 10 -6.30 3.32 -27.58
N VAL A 11 -6.90 4.29 -26.90
CA VAL A 11 -6.71 5.70 -27.28
C VAL A 11 -5.23 6.11 -27.18
N LEU A 12 -4.50 5.61 -26.19
CA LEU A 12 -3.07 5.86 -26.07
C LEU A 12 -2.29 5.33 -27.27
N THR A 13 -2.67 4.20 -27.90
CA THR A 13 -1.96 3.70 -29.09
C THR A 13 -2.20 4.57 -30.32
N GLU A 14 -3.41 5.11 -30.47
CA GLU A 14 -3.80 5.94 -31.61
C GLU A 14 -3.26 7.37 -31.56
N LEU A 15 -2.84 7.85 -30.39
CA LEU A 15 -2.35 9.22 -30.25
C LEU A 15 -1.05 9.45 -31.02
N PRO A 16 -0.88 10.65 -31.63
CA PRO A 16 0.40 11.07 -32.16
C PRO A 16 1.51 10.95 -31.11
N PHE A 17 2.71 10.59 -31.56
CA PHE A 17 3.83 10.26 -30.68
C PHE A 17 4.11 11.32 -29.59
N GLN A 18 4.05 12.60 -29.94
CA GLN A 18 4.32 13.69 -29.00
C GLN A 18 3.26 13.76 -27.89
N GLU A 19 1.98 13.69 -28.25
CA GLU A 19 0.88 13.70 -27.29
C GLU A 19 0.90 12.46 -26.38
N ARG A 20 1.14 11.29 -26.98
CA ARG A 20 1.31 10.04 -26.21
C ARG A 20 2.43 10.16 -25.18
N LYS A 21 3.58 10.72 -25.58
CA LYS A 21 4.73 10.92 -24.68
C LYS A 21 4.40 11.88 -23.54
N ILE A 22 3.70 12.98 -23.80
CA ILE A 22 3.29 13.96 -22.78
C ILE A 22 2.36 13.29 -21.76
N ILE A 23 1.34 12.56 -22.23
CA ILE A 23 0.39 11.88 -21.34
C ILE A 23 1.10 10.82 -20.49
N LEU A 24 1.96 9.98 -21.08
CA LEU A 24 2.72 8.98 -20.34
C LEU A 24 3.64 9.62 -19.29
N THR A 25 4.24 10.77 -19.60
CA THR A 25 5.06 11.54 -18.64
C THR A 25 4.23 12.02 -17.45
N SER A 26 2.99 12.48 -17.70
CA SER A 26 2.04 12.86 -16.65
C SER A 26 1.61 11.68 -15.79
N VAL A 27 1.43 10.49 -16.38
CA VAL A 27 1.14 9.26 -15.64
C VAL A 27 2.32 8.88 -14.74
N VAL A 28 3.55 8.87 -15.26
CA VAL A 28 4.77 8.62 -14.48
C VAL A 28 4.90 9.61 -13.32
N THR A 29 4.64 10.89 -13.57
CA THR A 29 4.68 11.93 -12.54
C THR A 29 3.64 11.66 -11.45
N SER A 30 2.43 11.28 -11.85
CA SER A 30 1.35 10.90 -10.92
C SER A 30 1.71 9.67 -10.09
N VAL A 31 2.32 8.65 -10.70
CA VAL A 31 2.79 7.45 -9.99
C VAL A 31 3.85 7.82 -8.95
N LYS A 32 4.84 8.65 -9.28
CA LYS A 32 5.87 9.11 -8.32
C LYS A 32 5.25 9.86 -7.13
N LEU A 33 4.27 10.73 -7.38
CA LEU A 33 3.55 11.42 -6.31
C LEU A 33 2.80 10.44 -5.40
N ARG A 34 2.05 9.49 -5.99
CA ARG A 34 1.32 8.47 -5.23
C ARG A 34 2.27 7.57 -4.45
N MET A 35 3.42 7.22 -5.03
CA MET A 35 4.47 6.43 -4.38
C MET A 35 4.97 7.13 -3.10
N ALA A 36 5.25 8.43 -3.14
CA ALA A 36 5.66 9.18 -1.94
C ALA A 36 4.59 9.16 -0.82
N ILE A 37 3.30 9.27 -1.19
CA ILE A 37 2.18 9.18 -0.23
C ILE A 37 2.14 7.79 0.41
N VAL A 38 2.24 6.73 -0.41
CA VAL A 38 2.18 5.35 0.08
C VAL A 38 3.41 4.99 0.91
N GLN A 39 4.59 5.50 0.56
CA GLN A 39 5.81 5.36 1.38
C GLN A 39 5.62 5.97 2.77
N LYS A 40 5.02 7.16 2.85
CA LYS A 40 4.70 7.79 4.14
C LYS A 40 3.72 6.94 4.96
N LYS A 41 2.67 6.41 4.32
CA LYS A 41 1.69 5.51 4.96
C LYS A 41 2.36 4.24 5.48
N LEU A 42 3.24 3.62 4.69
CA LEU A 42 3.99 2.43 5.08
C LEU A 42 4.94 2.72 6.26
N LYS A 43 5.63 3.87 6.25
CA LYS A 43 6.49 4.28 7.37
C LYS A 43 5.70 4.43 8.67
N GLN A 44 4.51 5.05 8.61
CA GLN A 44 3.63 5.19 9.77
C GLN A 44 3.14 3.83 10.27
N ALA A 45 2.67 2.96 9.37
CA ALA A 45 2.21 1.63 9.73
C ALA A 45 3.32 0.81 10.39
N ARG A 46 4.54 0.84 9.86
CA ARG A 46 5.70 0.16 10.47
C ARG A 46 6.05 0.70 11.85
N ALA A 47 5.95 2.00 12.08
CA ALA A 47 6.17 2.57 13.40
C ALA A 47 5.13 2.05 14.41
N ARG A 48 3.85 2.04 14.03
CA ARG A 48 2.77 1.51 14.87
C ARG A 48 2.91 0.01 15.14
N LEU A 49 3.25 -0.77 14.12
CA LEU A 49 3.56 -2.19 14.28
C LEU A 49 4.69 -2.40 15.30
N SER A 50 5.77 -1.63 15.18
CA SER A 50 6.90 -1.72 16.11
C SER A 50 6.52 -1.36 17.54
N GLU A 51 5.59 -0.42 17.77
CA GLU A 51 5.09 -0.07 19.10
C GLU A 51 4.34 -1.25 19.74
N PHE A 52 3.45 -1.90 18.99
CA PHE A 52 2.73 -3.09 19.47
C PHE A 52 3.64 -4.29 19.67
N GLU A 53 4.56 -4.56 18.74
CA GLU A 53 5.56 -5.62 18.87
C GLU A 53 6.43 -5.41 20.12
N ALA A 54 6.76 -4.16 20.44
CA ALA A 54 7.49 -3.82 21.66
C ALA A 54 6.63 -3.99 22.93
N LYS A 55 5.32 -3.70 22.87
CA LYS A 55 4.36 -3.88 23.98
C LYS A 55 4.18 -5.37 24.30
N TYR A 56 3.90 -6.18 23.28
CA TYR A 56 3.52 -7.59 23.43
C TYR A 56 4.67 -8.60 23.28
N LYS A 57 5.85 -8.13 22.86
CA LYS A 57 7.06 -8.95 22.67
C LYS A 57 6.88 -10.09 21.66
N CYS A 58 6.02 -9.91 20.67
CA CYS A 58 5.73 -10.87 19.61
C CYS A 58 5.30 -10.14 18.32
N THR A 59 5.23 -10.86 17.19
CA THR A 59 4.65 -10.31 15.94
C THR A 59 3.13 -10.33 16.00
N PHE A 60 2.47 -9.55 15.13
CA PHE A 60 1.01 -9.56 15.02
C PHE A 60 0.45 -10.97 14.76
N GLU A 61 1.09 -11.74 13.87
CA GLU A 61 0.60 -13.09 13.54
C GLU A 61 0.72 -14.06 14.72
N GLN A 62 1.72 -13.86 15.59
CA GLN A 62 1.86 -14.63 16.82
C GLN A 62 0.82 -14.20 17.86
N PHE A 63 0.58 -12.90 17.98
CA PHE A 63 -0.44 -12.33 18.86
C PHE A 63 -1.84 -12.81 18.49
N GLU A 64 -2.20 -12.79 17.20
CA GLU A 64 -3.48 -13.27 16.68
C GLU A 64 -3.71 -14.76 16.99
N LYS A 65 -2.70 -15.60 16.77
CA LYS A 65 -2.79 -17.05 17.07
C LYS A 65 -2.88 -17.35 18.56
N GLY A 66 -2.25 -16.53 19.39
CA GLY A 66 -2.20 -16.68 20.85
C GLY A 66 -3.25 -15.85 21.58
N PHE A 67 -4.26 -15.33 20.87
CA PHE A 67 -5.19 -14.38 21.46
C PHE A 67 -5.98 -15.01 22.62
N PRO A 68 -5.97 -14.41 23.83
CA PRO A 68 -6.51 -15.06 25.02
C PRO A 68 -8.05 -15.10 25.01
N GLU A 69 -8.63 -16.25 25.39
CA GLU A 69 -10.09 -16.41 25.51
C GLU A 69 -10.74 -15.44 26.51
N LYS A 70 -9.98 -14.99 27.51
CA LYS A 70 -10.39 -13.99 28.51
C LYS A 70 -9.58 -12.71 28.35
N ALA A 71 -9.56 -12.16 27.14
CA ALA A 71 -8.94 -10.88 26.84
C ALA A 71 -9.64 -9.73 27.62
N SER A 72 -8.85 -8.76 28.10
CA SER A 72 -9.43 -7.49 28.57
C SER A 72 -9.93 -6.67 27.38
N LEU A 73 -10.74 -5.64 27.65
CA LEU A 73 -11.16 -4.69 26.62
C LEU A 73 -9.96 -4.07 25.88
N GLU A 74 -8.91 -3.67 26.62
CA GLU A 74 -7.67 -3.14 26.05
C GLU A 74 -7.02 -4.13 25.07
N HIS A 75 -6.98 -5.43 25.39
CA HIS A 75 -6.43 -6.44 24.47
C HIS A 75 -7.22 -6.53 23.16
N HIS A 76 -8.55 -6.38 23.22
CA HIS A 76 -9.39 -6.35 22.03
C HIS A 76 -9.17 -5.09 21.19
N GLU A 77 -9.08 -3.92 21.84
CA GLU A 77 -8.81 -2.66 21.16
C GLU A 77 -7.44 -2.68 20.46
N ASP A 78 -6.42 -3.16 21.17
CA ASP A 78 -5.08 -3.32 20.62
C ASP A 78 -5.05 -4.33 19.48
N TYR A 79 -5.78 -5.45 19.57
CA TYR A 79 -5.90 -6.40 18.47
C TYR A 79 -6.46 -5.75 17.19
N VAL A 80 -7.54 -4.99 17.33
CA VAL A 80 -8.20 -4.31 16.20
C VAL A 80 -7.28 -3.26 15.59
N GLU A 81 -6.65 -2.42 16.42
CA GLU A 81 -5.74 -1.39 15.92
C GLU A 81 -4.48 -2.00 15.29
N TRP A 82 -3.89 -3.01 15.93
CA TRP A 82 -2.70 -3.68 15.41
C TRP A 82 -2.99 -4.36 14.07
N GLY A 83 -4.13 -5.06 13.94
CA GLY A 83 -4.57 -5.67 12.68
C GLY A 83 -4.76 -4.66 11.57
N PHE A 84 -5.38 -3.51 11.87
CA PHE A 84 -5.50 -2.42 10.91
C PHE A 84 -4.14 -1.94 10.38
N TRP A 85 -3.16 -1.71 11.26
CA TRP A 85 -1.83 -1.28 10.84
C TRP A 85 -1.05 -2.37 10.09
N TYR A 86 -1.27 -3.64 10.44
CA TYR A 86 -0.69 -4.77 9.74
C TYR A 86 -1.19 -4.84 8.29
N ASP A 87 -2.50 -4.71 8.08
CA ASP A 87 -3.11 -4.67 6.75
C ASP A 87 -2.63 -3.46 5.94
N VAL A 88 -2.60 -2.27 6.55
CA VAL A 88 -2.08 -1.07 5.91
C VAL A 88 -0.63 -1.25 5.46
N SER A 89 0.21 -1.90 6.27
CA SER A 89 1.61 -2.18 5.93
C SER A 89 1.72 -3.11 4.73
N LYS A 90 0.95 -4.20 4.70
CA LYS A 90 0.93 -5.16 3.58
C LYS A 90 0.44 -4.52 2.29
N GLU A 91 -0.70 -3.85 2.33
CA GLU A 91 -1.30 -3.19 1.18
C GLU A 91 -0.36 -2.11 0.63
N SER A 92 0.20 -1.27 1.50
CA SER A 92 1.12 -0.20 1.08
C SER A 92 2.38 -0.78 0.45
N LYS A 93 2.92 -1.88 0.97
CA LYS A 93 4.07 -2.56 0.37
C LYS A 93 3.73 -3.09 -1.03
N ALA A 94 2.61 -3.79 -1.20
CA ALA A 94 2.19 -4.31 -2.50
C ALA A 94 1.98 -3.21 -3.56
N ILE A 95 1.41 -2.06 -3.16
CA ILE A 95 1.27 -0.89 -4.03
C ILE A 95 2.65 -0.36 -4.45
N LEU A 96 3.59 -0.23 -3.51
CA LEU A 96 4.94 0.25 -3.83
C LEU A 96 5.69 -0.70 -4.75
N ASP A 97 5.60 -2.00 -4.53
CA ASP A 97 6.21 -3.01 -5.39
C ASP A 97 5.66 -2.89 -6.84
N THR A 98 4.35 -2.65 -6.98
CA THR A 98 3.71 -2.40 -8.28
C THR A 98 4.19 -1.11 -8.93
N TYR A 99 4.37 -0.02 -8.16
CA TYR A 99 4.90 1.23 -8.69
C TYR A 99 6.38 1.14 -9.09
N CYS A 100 7.20 0.41 -8.34
CA CYS A 100 8.59 0.13 -8.73
C CYS A 100 8.63 -0.61 -10.07
N PHE A 101 7.78 -1.63 -10.25
CA PHE A 101 7.65 -2.32 -11.53
C PHE A 101 7.21 -1.36 -12.65
N PHE A 102 6.19 -0.53 -12.40
CA PHE A 102 5.70 0.46 -13.37
C PHE A 102 6.80 1.43 -13.84
N LEU A 103 7.69 1.84 -12.95
CA LEU A 103 8.79 2.77 -13.24
C LEU A 103 10.04 2.09 -13.84
N GLY A 104 10.05 0.76 -13.95
CA GLY A 104 11.24 0.00 -14.37
C GLY A 104 12.35 -0.05 -13.30
N GLU A 105 12.00 0.18 -12.04
CA GLU A 105 12.90 0.16 -10.88
C GLU A 105 12.82 -1.17 -10.10
N GLY A 106 11.97 -2.11 -10.54
CA GLY A 106 11.87 -3.46 -9.99
C GLY A 106 13.00 -4.38 -10.46
N LYS A 107 13.44 -5.31 -9.60
CA LYS A 107 14.32 -6.42 -9.98
C LYS A 107 13.62 -7.39 -10.91
#